data_AF-A0A940G029-F1
#
_entry.id   AF-A0A940G029-F1
#
_cell.length_a   1.000
_cell.length_b   1.000
_cell.length_c   1.000
_cell.angle_alpha   90.00
_cell.angle_beta   90.00
_cell.angle_gamma   90.00
#
_symmetry.space_group_name_H-M   'P 1'
#
loop_
_entity.id
_entity.type
_entity.pdbx_description
1 polymer ?
#
loop_
_entity_poly.entity_id
_entity_poly.type
_entity_poly.pdbx_seq_one_letter_code
_entity_poly.pdbx_strand_id
1 'polypeptide(L)'
;MTIQTASQIVQRLGPCRIAIDPACHDRLARELALLGCETVDTQAASGAGRTAGFLAWTYRDTSAFGEALKPYADMDALILQSAGQPRHGFEEALFGAGWQRHPAGMMIGDYSDWTSYALPTLSYYTKVSSPAGGPLRQGGADADARIARYAMAATMARPGDTVLIDGADAEDGAAIFAALSRAGHIRVAGTDLSREAGNAIDMIIAFEPCPATDWLGRLDDFARIIKCDGRLVLGWKRGTAPNRPADWAALDEAVGGRFIAETRYRQAMAGGDPGGPRMLYPVPLAEYPDSDWLLLVAAANPLTGEGRKADYDHPAFPKAKGPWPELAAFGAAYDNPYLYRAMVQMGERIGDEAMLARVAECVIEDSRPDSADRGAAIAVLGYRILEMRQEGLVPAIMPLIADYVDLPVDDAMAAHVRRWRISLAFLAGRLNELIGERALAHHCYRIAAEADWAAFSPLLATKSIAASFYEARLCLAEGDTQSALACFHEGLDTALKVTACPHEKEMGSTEQPLPFYLTELAEVIDMGSQCANAIAHFHLWTRDPGLFWRQVDIRRFGLASWARDLERENKRLRG
;
A
#
# COMPACT_ATOMS: atom_id res chain seq x y z
N MET A 1 -0.23 -30.09 -3.41
CA MET A 1 -0.57 -28.81 -2.74
C MET A 1 -1.65 -28.11 -3.58
N THR A 2 -2.87 -28.64 -3.56
CA THR A 2 -3.96 -28.23 -4.47
C THR A 2 -4.79 -27.06 -3.89
N ILE A 3 -4.86 -26.92 -2.56
CA ILE A 3 -5.58 -25.81 -1.93
C ILE A 3 -4.91 -24.45 -2.21
N GLN A 4 -3.57 -24.44 -2.33
CA GLN A 4 -2.85 -23.25 -2.79
C GLN A 4 -3.25 -22.89 -4.23
N THR A 5 -3.36 -23.86 -5.13
CA THR A 5 -3.82 -23.68 -6.51
C THR A 5 -5.26 -23.14 -6.55
N ALA A 6 -6.17 -23.72 -5.76
CA ALA A 6 -7.54 -23.23 -5.65
C ALA A 6 -7.59 -21.78 -5.17
N SER A 7 -6.80 -21.44 -4.15
CA SER A 7 -6.68 -20.07 -3.63
C SER A 7 -6.13 -19.10 -4.68
N GLN A 8 -5.09 -19.47 -5.42
CA GLN A 8 -4.54 -18.67 -6.52
C GLN A 8 -5.59 -18.42 -7.62
N ILE A 9 -6.38 -19.42 -7.99
CA ILE A 9 -7.47 -19.27 -8.96
C ILE A 9 -8.51 -18.25 -8.46
N VAL A 10 -8.98 -18.38 -7.22
CA VAL A 10 -9.99 -17.49 -6.65
C VAL A 10 -9.46 -16.07 -6.46
N GLN A 11 -8.19 -15.90 -6.08
CA GLN A 11 -7.55 -14.58 -6.00
C GLN A 11 -7.49 -13.86 -7.35
N ARG A 12 -7.51 -14.61 -8.47
CA ARG A 12 -7.37 -14.07 -9.83
C ARG A 12 -8.69 -13.79 -10.51
N LEU A 13 -9.64 -14.70 -10.37
CA LEU A 13 -10.91 -14.67 -11.11
C LEU A 13 -12.12 -14.32 -10.21
N GLY A 14 -11.93 -14.38 -8.89
CA GLY A 14 -13.02 -14.39 -7.92
C GLY A 14 -13.75 -15.73 -7.88
N PRO A 15 -14.67 -15.93 -6.90
CA PRO A 15 -15.61 -17.05 -6.92
C PRO A 15 -16.46 -17.00 -8.20
N CYS A 16 -16.44 -18.10 -8.96
CA CYS A 16 -17.17 -18.21 -10.23
C CYS A 16 -17.53 -19.67 -10.54
N ARG A 17 -18.24 -19.90 -11.65
CA ARG A 17 -18.54 -21.24 -12.13
C ARG A 17 -17.38 -21.76 -12.96
N ILE A 18 -16.78 -22.88 -12.53
CA ILE A 18 -15.59 -23.47 -13.13
C ILE A 18 -15.93 -24.83 -13.74
N ALA A 19 -15.77 -24.93 -15.05
CA ALA A 19 -15.86 -26.16 -15.81
C ALA A 19 -14.56 -26.96 -15.66
N ILE A 20 -14.62 -28.10 -14.99
CA ILE A 20 -13.46 -28.93 -14.65
C ILE A 20 -13.85 -30.40 -14.74
N ASP A 21 -12.97 -31.24 -15.26
CA ASP A 21 -13.19 -32.70 -15.27
C ASP A 21 -13.07 -33.24 -13.83
N PRO A 22 -14.19 -33.65 -13.19
CA PRO A 22 -14.15 -34.13 -11.83
C PRO A 22 -13.48 -35.51 -11.73
N ALA A 23 -13.47 -36.32 -12.79
CA ALA A 23 -12.81 -37.63 -12.78
C ALA A 23 -11.29 -37.47 -12.71
N CYS A 24 -10.74 -36.43 -13.33
CA CYS A 24 -9.31 -36.13 -13.31
C CYS A 24 -8.88 -35.20 -12.16
N HIS A 25 -9.78 -34.33 -11.67
CA HIS A 25 -9.42 -33.24 -10.74
C HIS A 25 -10.35 -33.12 -9.51
N ASP A 26 -10.95 -34.22 -9.07
CA ASP A 26 -11.86 -34.32 -7.91
C ASP A 26 -11.42 -33.51 -6.67
N ARG A 27 -10.13 -33.61 -6.29
CA ARG A 27 -9.60 -32.87 -5.14
C ARG A 27 -9.62 -31.36 -5.35
N LEU A 28 -9.16 -30.88 -6.51
CA LEU A 28 -9.15 -29.46 -6.83
C LEU A 28 -10.58 -28.91 -6.93
N ALA A 29 -11.51 -29.68 -7.51
CA ALA A 29 -12.91 -29.31 -7.57
C ALA A 29 -13.52 -29.10 -6.17
N ARG A 30 -13.28 -30.02 -5.23
CA ARG A 30 -13.70 -29.86 -3.83
C ARG A 30 -13.10 -28.63 -3.15
N GLU A 31 -11.81 -28.37 -3.36
CA GLU A 31 -11.13 -27.23 -2.76
C GLU A 31 -11.59 -25.89 -3.35
N LEU A 32 -11.90 -25.83 -4.65
CA LEU A 32 -12.55 -24.68 -5.29
C LEU A 32 -13.96 -24.45 -4.71
N ALA A 33 -14.73 -25.51 -4.47
CA ALA A 33 -16.04 -25.40 -3.84
C ALA A 33 -15.96 -24.85 -2.40
N LEU A 34 -14.95 -25.24 -1.62
CA LEU A 34 -14.70 -24.69 -0.28
C LEU A 34 -14.38 -23.18 -0.31
N LEU A 35 -13.86 -22.68 -1.42
CA LEU A 35 -13.55 -21.26 -1.62
C LEU A 35 -14.68 -20.50 -2.35
N GLY A 36 -15.85 -21.12 -2.51
CA GLY A 36 -17.07 -20.48 -3.03
C GLY A 36 -17.29 -20.59 -4.54
N CYS A 37 -16.49 -21.38 -5.26
CA CYS A 37 -16.74 -21.65 -6.69
C CYS A 37 -17.79 -22.75 -6.90
N GLU A 38 -18.58 -22.65 -7.97
CA GLU A 38 -19.42 -23.74 -8.45
C GLU A 38 -18.63 -24.58 -9.46
N THR A 39 -18.39 -25.86 -9.19
CA THR A 39 -17.66 -26.73 -10.12
C THR A 39 -18.62 -27.60 -10.92
N VAL A 40 -18.50 -27.56 -12.24
CA VAL A 40 -19.35 -28.35 -13.15
C VAL A 40 -18.51 -29.15 -14.11
N ASP A 41 -19.07 -30.24 -14.64
CA ASP A 41 -18.45 -30.96 -15.74
C ASP A 41 -18.31 -30.04 -16.96
N THR A 42 -17.18 -30.14 -17.64
CA THR A 42 -16.86 -29.52 -18.93
C THR A 42 -17.99 -29.57 -19.96
N GLN A 43 -18.76 -30.66 -20.02
CA GLN A 43 -19.88 -30.79 -20.97
C GLN A 43 -21.18 -30.12 -20.52
N ALA A 44 -21.29 -29.74 -19.24
CA ALA A 44 -22.50 -29.21 -18.62
C ALA A 44 -22.39 -27.70 -18.26
N ALA A 45 -21.40 -27.01 -18.82
CA ALA A 45 -21.02 -25.66 -18.39
C ALA A 45 -21.94 -24.52 -18.85
N SER A 46 -23.08 -24.81 -19.50
CA SER A 46 -24.06 -23.79 -19.88
C SER A 46 -24.82 -23.25 -18.65
N GLY A 47 -24.87 -21.93 -18.47
CA GLY A 47 -25.57 -21.27 -17.36
C GLY A 47 -25.44 -19.75 -17.38
N ALA A 48 -26.14 -19.08 -16.46
CA ALA A 48 -26.03 -17.63 -16.24
C ALA A 48 -24.88 -17.32 -15.26
N GLY A 49 -24.10 -16.27 -15.53
CA GLY A 49 -22.98 -15.82 -14.69
C GLY A 49 -21.61 -15.96 -15.37
N ARG A 50 -20.54 -15.51 -14.69
CA ARG A 50 -19.17 -15.61 -15.20
C ARG A 50 -18.69 -17.06 -15.17
N THR A 51 -18.23 -17.56 -16.31
CA THR A 51 -17.81 -18.94 -16.53
C THR A 51 -16.30 -19.02 -16.81
N ALA A 52 -15.64 -20.01 -16.21
CA ALA A 52 -14.23 -20.28 -16.44
C ALA A 52 -13.99 -21.76 -16.77
N GLY A 53 -13.11 -22.05 -17.71
CA GLY A 53 -12.64 -23.39 -18.00
C GLY A 53 -11.37 -23.72 -17.24
N PHE A 54 -11.26 -24.92 -16.68
CA PHE A 54 -9.99 -25.46 -16.19
C PHE A 54 -9.49 -26.53 -17.18
N LEU A 55 -8.33 -26.27 -17.77
CA LEU A 55 -7.65 -27.18 -18.68
C LEU A 55 -6.25 -27.49 -18.13
N ALA A 56 -6.05 -28.74 -17.70
CA ALA A 56 -4.71 -29.24 -17.41
C ALA A 56 -4.10 -29.84 -18.67
N TRP A 57 -3.01 -29.25 -19.16
CA TRP A 57 -2.30 -29.75 -20.32
C TRP A 57 -0.88 -30.11 -19.96
N THR A 58 -0.61 -31.42 -19.87
CA THR A 58 0.71 -31.94 -19.50
C THR A 58 1.52 -32.41 -20.72
N TYR A 59 0.91 -32.49 -21.91
CA TYR A 59 1.56 -32.93 -23.14
C TYR A 59 2.46 -31.84 -23.72
N ARG A 60 3.66 -32.22 -24.20
CA ARG A 60 4.59 -31.27 -24.86
C ARG A 60 4.14 -30.85 -26.27
N ASP A 61 3.35 -31.69 -26.94
CA ASP A 61 2.85 -31.42 -28.28
C ASP A 61 1.70 -30.40 -28.25
N THR A 62 1.71 -29.50 -29.23
CA THR A 62 0.71 -28.44 -29.43
C THR A 62 -0.32 -28.81 -30.51
N SER A 63 -0.09 -29.87 -31.30
CA SER A 63 -0.93 -30.22 -32.45
C SER A 63 -2.40 -30.46 -32.09
N ALA A 64 -2.65 -31.09 -30.95
CA ALA A 64 -4.00 -31.37 -30.44
C ALA A 64 -4.55 -30.28 -29.49
N PHE A 65 -3.73 -29.28 -29.15
CA PHE A 65 -4.10 -28.28 -28.15
C PHE A 65 -5.27 -27.40 -28.62
N GLY A 66 -5.29 -27.00 -29.90
CA GLY A 66 -6.40 -26.23 -30.46
C GLY A 66 -7.75 -26.95 -30.39
N GLU A 67 -7.77 -28.27 -30.59
CA GLU A 67 -8.98 -29.09 -30.42
C GLU A 67 -9.41 -29.15 -28.95
N ALA A 68 -8.45 -29.27 -28.02
CA ALA A 68 -8.72 -29.28 -26.59
C ALA A 68 -9.26 -27.94 -26.06
N LEU A 69 -9.11 -26.83 -26.79
CA LEU A 69 -9.70 -25.54 -26.44
C LEU A 69 -11.20 -25.43 -26.80
N LYS A 70 -11.70 -26.24 -27.75
CA LYS A 70 -13.08 -26.12 -28.25
C LYS A 70 -14.17 -26.24 -27.18
N PRO A 71 -14.08 -27.14 -26.19
CA PRO A 71 -15.08 -27.23 -25.13
C PRO A 71 -15.23 -25.95 -24.29
N TYR A 72 -14.22 -25.09 -24.31
CA TYR A 72 -14.17 -23.86 -23.52
C TYR A 72 -14.46 -22.60 -24.36
N ALA A 73 -14.79 -22.75 -25.64
CA ALA A 73 -14.85 -21.63 -26.60
C ALA A 73 -15.84 -20.51 -26.21
N ASP A 74 -16.92 -20.89 -25.52
CA ASP A 74 -18.02 -20.01 -25.09
C ASP A 74 -17.86 -19.50 -23.64
N MET A 75 -16.73 -19.78 -22.99
CA MET A 75 -16.47 -19.34 -21.60
C MET A 75 -15.75 -17.99 -21.54
N ASP A 76 -15.94 -17.26 -20.44
CA ASP A 76 -15.36 -15.92 -20.26
C ASP A 76 -13.85 -15.97 -19.96
N ALA A 77 -13.41 -17.02 -19.27
CA ALA A 77 -12.03 -17.23 -18.84
C ALA A 77 -11.56 -18.67 -19.04
N LEU A 78 -10.24 -18.83 -19.16
CA LEU A 78 -9.56 -20.13 -19.20
C LEU A 78 -8.41 -20.12 -18.21
N ILE A 79 -8.38 -21.14 -17.36
CA ILE A 79 -7.29 -21.48 -16.45
C ILE A 79 -6.53 -22.62 -17.11
N LEU A 80 -5.30 -22.35 -17.54
CA LEU A 80 -4.42 -23.34 -18.12
C LEU A 80 -3.38 -23.76 -17.08
N GLN A 81 -3.46 -25.02 -16.64
CA GLN A 81 -2.40 -25.64 -15.87
C GLN A 81 -1.37 -26.24 -16.82
N SER A 82 -0.13 -25.77 -16.69
CA SER A 82 1.02 -26.24 -17.46
C SER A 82 2.03 -26.94 -16.54
N ALA A 83 2.90 -27.77 -17.13
CA ALA A 83 4.04 -28.42 -16.50
C ALA A 83 5.35 -28.06 -17.21
N GLY A 84 5.45 -26.81 -17.69
CA GLY A 84 6.65 -26.29 -18.37
C GLY A 84 6.69 -26.55 -19.88
N GLN A 85 5.54 -26.62 -20.54
CA GLN A 85 5.45 -26.84 -21.99
C GLN A 85 5.96 -25.62 -22.79
N PRO A 86 6.40 -25.83 -24.06
CA PRO A 86 6.93 -24.76 -24.91
C PRO A 86 5.93 -23.62 -25.12
N ARG A 87 6.21 -22.44 -24.60
CA ARG A 87 5.24 -21.34 -24.54
C ARG A 87 4.70 -20.87 -25.90
N HIS A 88 5.59 -20.71 -26.88
CA HIS A 88 5.28 -20.02 -28.14
C HIS A 88 4.07 -20.63 -28.88
N GLY A 89 4.08 -21.95 -29.10
CA GLY A 89 3.00 -22.62 -29.83
C GLY A 89 1.67 -22.65 -29.08
N PHE A 90 1.69 -22.63 -27.74
CA PHE A 90 0.47 -22.56 -26.94
C PHE A 90 -0.17 -21.17 -27.00
N GLU A 91 0.63 -20.12 -26.85
CA GLU A 91 0.13 -18.74 -26.95
C GLU A 91 -0.39 -18.44 -28.35
N GLU A 92 0.29 -18.93 -29.40
CA GLU A 92 -0.19 -18.80 -30.79
C GLU A 92 -1.57 -19.46 -30.97
N ALA A 93 -1.76 -20.69 -30.48
CA ALA A 93 -3.04 -21.39 -30.55
C ALA A 93 -4.13 -20.69 -29.74
N LEU A 94 -3.82 -20.20 -28.53
CA LEU A 94 -4.76 -19.45 -27.68
C LEU A 94 -5.20 -18.16 -28.35
N PHE A 95 -4.25 -17.36 -28.83
CA PHE A 95 -4.53 -16.08 -29.47
C PHE A 95 -5.28 -16.27 -30.79
N GLY A 96 -4.94 -17.30 -31.56
CA GLY A 96 -5.68 -17.71 -32.76
C GLY A 96 -7.13 -18.14 -32.46
N ALA A 97 -7.37 -18.78 -31.32
CA ALA A 97 -8.70 -19.14 -30.85
C ALA A 97 -9.47 -17.99 -30.15
N GLY A 98 -8.95 -16.76 -30.21
CA GLY A 98 -9.61 -15.56 -29.70
C GLY A 98 -9.45 -15.32 -28.20
N TRP A 99 -8.53 -16.03 -27.55
CA TRP A 99 -8.13 -15.75 -26.17
C TRP A 99 -7.09 -14.64 -26.12
N GLN A 100 -7.02 -13.93 -25.00
CA GLN A 100 -5.89 -13.08 -24.64
C GLN A 100 -5.48 -13.38 -23.20
N ARG A 101 -4.29 -12.97 -22.76
CA ARG A 101 -3.92 -13.10 -21.36
C ARG A 101 -4.89 -12.33 -20.48
N HIS A 102 -5.31 -12.93 -19.37
CA HIS A 102 -6.19 -12.27 -18.43
C HIS A 102 -5.45 -11.07 -17.83
N PRO A 103 -6.09 -9.88 -17.69
CA PRO A 103 -5.41 -8.69 -17.19
C PRO A 103 -4.83 -8.84 -15.77
N ALA A 104 -5.47 -9.63 -14.89
CA ALA A 104 -4.91 -10.01 -13.59
C ALA A 104 -3.97 -11.23 -13.62
N GLY A 105 -3.67 -11.78 -14.80
CA GLY A 105 -2.98 -13.07 -14.97
C GLY A 105 -1.51 -13.07 -14.55
N MET A 106 -0.89 -11.89 -14.41
CA MET A 106 0.48 -11.74 -13.94
C MET A 106 0.55 -10.61 -12.90
N MET A 107 0.80 -10.96 -11.64
CA MET A 107 1.24 -9.98 -10.63
C MET A 107 2.73 -9.71 -10.80
N ILE A 108 3.19 -8.60 -10.23
CA ILE A 108 4.62 -8.27 -10.20
C ILE A 108 5.49 -9.39 -9.60
N GLY A 109 4.98 -10.09 -8.57
CA GLY A 109 5.66 -11.23 -7.96
C GLY A 109 5.75 -12.47 -8.84
N ASP A 110 4.91 -12.57 -9.88
CA ASP A 110 4.90 -13.71 -10.81
C ASP A 110 5.81 -13.47 -12.02
N TYR A 111 6.33 -12.26 -12.21
CA TYR A 111 7.03 -11.87 -13.44
C TYR A 111 8.25 -12.77 -13.74
N SER A 112 8.94 -13.27 -12.71
CA SER A 112 10.06 -14.20 -12.86
C SER A 112 9.65 -15.57 -13.42
N ASP A 113 8.40 -15.97 -13.24
CA ASP A 113 7.89 -17.27 -13.70
C ASP A 113 7.56 -17.25 -15.20
N TRP A 114 7.40 -16.06 -15.79
CA TRP A 114 7.18 -15.87 -17.21
C TRP A 114 8.51 -15.87 -17.96
N THR A 115 8.90 -17.05 -18.46
CA THR A 115 10.12 -17.23 -19.28
C THR A 115 9.78 -17.26 -20.77
N SER A 116 10.78 -17.09 -21.63
CA SER A 116 10.59 -17.22 -23.09
C SER A 116 10.37 -18.67 -23.52
N TYR A 117 10.74 -19.63 -22.68
CA TYR A 117 10.71 -21.06 -23.00
C TYR A 117 9.40 -21.72 -22.62
N ALA A 118 8.87 -21.42 -21.44
CA ALA A 118 7.77 -22.16 -20.85
C ALA A 118 6.72 -21.25 -20.22
N LEU A 119 5.47 -21.70 -20.27
CA LEU A 119 4.38 -21.08 -19.50
C LEU A 119 4.59 -21.32 -17.99
N PRO A 120 4.13 -20.40 -17.13
CA PRO A 120 4.03 -20.65 -15.70
C PRO A 120 3.11 -21.85 -15.41
N THR A 121 3.21 -22.40 -14.19
CA THR A 121 2.40 -23.54 -13.74
C THR A 121 0.89 -23.28 -13.91
N LEU A 122 0.45 -22.05 -13.64
CA LEU A 122 -0.91 -21.58 -13.93
C LEU A 122 -0.82 -20.33 -14.79
N SER A 123 -1.61 -20.31 -15.87
CA SER A 123 -1.80 -19.12 -16.69
C SER A 123 -3.28 -18.90 -16.94
N TYR A 124 -3.66 -17.63 -17.05
CA TYR A 124 -5.05 -17.21 -17.10
C TYR A 124 -5.30 -16.45 -18.39
N TYR A 125 -6.39 -16.78 -19.06
CA TYR A 125 -6.81 -16.14 -20.31
C TYR A 125 -8.25 -15.70 -20.22
N THR A 126 -8.62 -14.71 -21.03
CA THR A 126 -10.00 -14.22 -21.13
C THR A 126 -10.41 -14.11 -22.60
N LYS A 127 -11.70 -14.31 -22.87
CA LYS A 127 -12.26 -14.20 -24.20
C LYS A 127 -12.52 -12.73 -24.55
N VAL A 128 -12.24 -12.34 -25.79
CA VAL A 128 -12.44 -10.96 -26.26
C VAL A 128 -13.20 -10.99 -27.58
N SER A 129 -14.30 -10.24 -27.63
CA SER A 129 -15.19 -10.17 -28.80
C SER A 129 -14.62 -9.32 -29.94
N SER A 130 -13.74 -8.37 -29.63
CA SER A 130 -13.03 -7.54 -30.61
C SER A 130 -11.54 -7.51 -30.27
N PRO A 131 -10.66 -7.98 -31.17
CA PRO A 131 -9.23 -8.03 -30.92
C PRO A 131 -8.62 -6.63 -31.10
N ALA A 132 -8.28 -5.96 -30.00
CA ALA A 132 -7.29 -4.88 -30.03
C ALA A 132 -5.88 -5.50 -30.03
N GLY A 133 -4.93 -4.87 -30.72
CA GLY A 133 -3.51 -5.21 -30.55
C GLY A 133 -3.02 -4.79 -29.15
N GLY A 134 -1.90 -5.35 -28.70
CA GLY A 134 -1.31 -4.97 -27.40
C GLY A 134 -0.57 -6.10 -26.70
N PRO A 135 0.09 -5.81 -25.56
CA PRO A 135 0.84 -6.79 -24.79
C PRO A 135 0.02 -7.99 -24.30
N LEU A 136 -1.28 -7.87 -24.05
CA LEU A 136 -2.11 -9.01 -23.59
C LEU A 136 -2.35 -10.06 -24.68
N ARG A 137 -2.16 -9.70 -25.96
CA ARG A 137 -2.27 -10.60 -27.12
C ARG A 137 -0.93 -10.89 -27.81
N GLN A 138 0.17 -10.44 -27.21
CA GLN A 138 1.50 -10.67 -27.75
C GLN A 138 2.27 -11.67 -26.89
N GLY A 139 2.88 -12.66 -27.54
CA GLY A 139 3.77 -13.61 -26.90
C GLY A 139 5.16 -13.04 -26.62
N GLY A 140 5.85 -13.62 -25.63
CA GLY A 140 7.27 -13.40 -25.40
C GLY A 140 7.64 -12.28 -24.43
N ALA A 141 8.95 -12.18 -24.17
CA ALA A 141 9.51 -11.42 -23.06
C ALA A 141 9.25 -9.90 -23.11
N ASP A 142 9.09 -9.31 -24.30
CA ASP A 142 8.81 -7.87 -24.44
C ASP A 142 7.38 -7.53 -24.00
N ALA A 143 6.41 -8.40 -24.32
CA ALA A 143 5.04 -8.27 -23.83
C ALA A 143 4.98 -8.45 -22.32
N ASP A 144 5.69 -9.43 -21.77
CA ASP A 144 5.77 -9.65 -20.32
C ASP A 144 6.35 -8.43 -19.61
N ALA A 145 7.42 -7.85 -20.16
CA ALA A 145 8.04 -6.66 -19.61
C ALA A 145 7.08 -5.47 -19.55
N ARG A 146 6.21 -5.30 -20.56
CA ARG A 146 5.17 -4.26 -20.55
C ARG A 146 4.07 -4.53 -19.53
N ILE A 147 3.53 -5.75 -19.46
CA ILE A 147 2.51 -6.12 -18.46
C ILE A 147 3.09 -5.93 -17.05
N ALA A 148 4.35 -6.31 -16.82
CA ALA A 148 5.01 -6.19 -15.53
C ALA A 148 5.11 -4.74 -15.04
N ARG A 149 5.30 -3.76 -15.95
CA ARG A 149 5.34 -2.34 -15.59
C ARG A 149 3.97 -1.84 -15.11
N TYR A 150 2.88 -2.23 -15.77
CA TYR A 150 1.52 -1.89 -15.31
C TYR A 150 1.16 -2.63 -14.03
N ALA A 151 1.54 -3.90 -13.89
CA ALA A 151 1.35 -4.65 -12.64
C ALA A 151 2.13 -4.05 -11.47
N MET A 152 3.34 -3.53 -11.71
CA MET A 152 4.12 -2.77 -10.73
C MET A 152 3.45 -1.44 -10.38
N ALA A 153 2.97 -0.69 -11.38
CA ALA A 153 2.25 0.56 -11.12
C ALA A 153 0.97 0.32 -10.31
N ALA A 154 0.25 -0.77 -10.54
CA ALA A 154 -0.97 -1.14 -9.82
C ALA A 154 -0.77 -1.28 -8.31
N THR A 155 0.42 -1.68 -7.84
CA THR A 155 0.72 -1.78 -6.40
C THR A 155 0.84 -0.41 -5.71
N MET A 156 0.93 0.68 -6.48
CA MET A 156 1.09 2.04 -5.98
C MET A 156 -0.23 2.81 -5.91
N ALA A 157 -1.29 2.25 -6.50
CA ALA A 157 -2.62 2.84 -6.47
C ALA A 157 -3.19 2.83 -5.06
N ARG A 158 -3.69 3.98 -4.64
CA ARG A 158 -4.31 4.16 -3.33
C ARG A 158 -5.83 4.01 -3.48
N PRO A 159 -6.56 3.67 -2.39
CA PRO A 159 -7.99 3.44 -2.48
C PRO A 159 -8.75 4.66 -3.02
N GLY A 160 -9.57 4.42 -4.05
CA GLY A 160 -10.42 5.46 -4.63
C GLY A 160 -9.75 6.41 -5.61
N ASP A 161 -8.45 6.25 -5.89
CA ASP A 161 -7.71 7.11 -6.82
C ASP A 161 -8.39 7.22 -8.19
N THR A 162 -8.41 8.43 -8.76
CA THR A 162 -8.63 8.67 -10.18
C THR A 162 -7.31 8.59 -10.92
N VAL A 163 -7.18 7.60 -11.80
CA VAL A 163 -5.93 7.26 -12.47
C VAL A 163 -6.01 7.54 -13.96
N LEU A 164 -5.01 8.25 -14.48
CA LEU A 164 -4.82 8.50 -15.91
C LEU A 164 -3.67 7.63 -16.44
N ILE A 165 -3.94 6.87 -17.48
CA ILE A 165 -2.95 6.00 -18.13
C ILE A 165 -2.64 6.56 -19.52
N ASP A 166 -1.36 6.77 -19.79
CA ASP A 166 -0.84 7.37 -21.00
C ASP A 166 0.28 6.51 -21.62
N GLY A 167 0.30 6.44 -22.94
CA GLY A 167 1.25 5.66 -23.72
C GLY A 167 0.61 4.76 -24.78
N ALA A 168 1.44 4.10 -25.56
CA ALA A 168 1.02 3.25 -26.68
C ALA A 168 0.15 2.05 -26.25
N ASP A 169 0.37 1.53 -25.05
CA ASP A 169 -0.32 0.35 -24.51
C ASP A 169 -1.40 0.71 -23.48
N ALA A 170 -1.90 1.95 -23.49
CA ALA A 170 -2.75 2.46 -22.41
C ALA A 170 -4.07 1.69 -22.22
N GLU A 171 -4.66 1.13 -23.28
CA GLU A 171 -5.89 0.32 -23.19
C GLU A 171 -5.65 -1.01 -22.43
N ASP A 172 -4.62 -1.77 -22.81
CA ASP A 172 -4.21 -2.98 -22.09
C ASP A 172 -3.73 -2.63 -20.68
N GLY A 173 -3.00 -1.52 -20.53
CA GLY A 173 -2.59 -0.97 -19.26
C GLY A 173 -3.78 -0.67 -18.33
N ALA A 174 -4.85 -0.08 -18.85
CA ALA A 174 -6.08 0.19 -18.11
C ALA A 174 -6.78 -1.09 -17.70
N ALA A 175 -6.86 -2.10 -18.56
CA ALA A 175 -7.42 -3.40 -18.21
C ALA A 175 -6.61 -4.09 -17.09
N ILE A 176 -5.27 -4.09 -17.19
CA ILE A 176 -4.37 -4.67 -16.18
C ILE A 176 -4.53 -3.93 -14.86
N PHE A 177 -4.51 -2.59 -14.90
CA PHE A 177 -4.58 -1.76 -13.72
C PHE A 177 -5.95 -1.86 -13.03
N ALA A 178 -7.05 -1.94 -13.79
CA ALA A 178 -8.39 -2.18 -13.25
C ALA A 178 -8.49 -3.52 -12.53
N ALA A 179 -7.79 -4.54 -13.02
CA ALA A 179 -7.83 -5.88 -12.47
C ALA A 179 -6.89 -6.09 -11.27
N LEU A 180 -5.89 -5.22 -11.06
CA LEU A 180 -4.84 -5.39 -10.06
C LEU A 180 -4.79 -4.28 -8.99
N SER A 181 -5.54 -3.19 -9.15
CA SER A 181 -5.46 -2.01 -8.28
C SER A 181 -6.73 -1.77 -7.47
N ARG A 182 -6.65 -0.79 -6.54
CA ARG A 182 -7.78 -0.29 -5.73
C ARG A 182 -8.30 1.06 -6.20
N ALA A 183 -7.97 1.45 -7.43
CA ALA A 183 -8.39 2.73 -8.00
C ALA A 183 -9.92 2.80 -8.10
N GLY A 184 -10.47 4.00 -7.87
CA GLY A 184 -11.90 4.24 -8.01
C GLY A 184 -12.30 4.47 -9.47
N HIS A 185 -11.44 5.16 -10.23
CA HIS A 185 -11.68 5.52 -11.61
C HIS A 185 -10.40 5.39 -12.44
N ILE A 186 -10.50 4.83 -13.64
CA ILE A 186 -9.37 4.65 -14.55
C ILE A 186 -9.74 5.24 -15.90
N ARG A 187 -8.85 6.06 -16.46
CA ARG A 187 -9.05 6.77 -17.72
C ARG A 187 -7.81 6.59 -18.59
N VAL A 188 -8.02 6.46 -19.90
CA VAL A 188 -6.95 6.48 -20.90
C VAL A 188 -6.77 7.91 -21.41
N ALA A 189 -5.53 8.37 -21.48
CA ALA A 189 -5.17 9.70 -21.93
C ALA A 189 -5.38 9.86 -23.44
N GLY A 190 -5.92 11.00 -23.85
CA GLY A 190 -5.88 11.44 -25.24
C GLY A 190 -4.53 12.06 -25.62
N THR A 191 -4.38 12.38 -26.90
CA THR A 191 -3.21 13.13 -27.41
C THR A 191 -3.17 14.58 -26.93
N ASP A 192 -4.32 15.12 -26.50
CA ASP A 192 -4.47 16.49 -25.99
C ASP A 192 -5.09 16.43 -24.59
N LEU A 193 -4.36 16.96 -23.60
CA LEU A 193 -4.81 17.05 -22.20
C LEU A 193 -5.25 18.47 -21.82
N SER A 194 -5.30 19.43 -22.75
CA SER A 194 -5.66 20.83 -22.47
C SER A 194 -7.05 21.00 -21.85
N ARG A 195 -7.96 20.04 -22.08
CA ARG A 195 -9.32 20.02 -21.53
C ARG A 195 -9.44 19.37 -20.16
N GLU A 196 -8.41 18.66 -19.70
CA GLU A 196 -8.40 18.08 -18.37
C GLU A 196 -8.32 19.18 -17.32
N ALA A 197 -9.18 19.10 -16.30
CA ALA A 197 -9.17 20.03 -15.19
C ALA A 197 -7.85 19.93 -14.42
N GLY A 198 -7.36 21.07 -13.93
CA GLY A 198 -6.20 21.07 -13.04
C GLY A 198 -6.53 20.37 -11.71
N ASN A 199 -5.53 19.75 -11.07
CA ASN A 199 -5.68 19.15 -9.74
C ASN A 199 -6.83 18.12 -9.65
N ALA A 200 -7.01 17.30 -10.71
CA ALA A 200 -8.13 16.36 -10.86
C ALA A 200 -7.69 14.88 -10.84
N ILE A 201 -6.42 14.59 -11.11
CA ILE A 201 -5.90 13.23 -11.24
C ILE A 201 -5.07 12.85 -10.01
N ASP A 202 -5.40 11.74 -9.35
CA ASP A 202 -4.66 11.26 -8.18
C ASP A 202 -3.37 10.52 -8.58
N MET A 203 -3.39 9.81 -9.71
CA MET A 203 -2.24 9.07 -10.20
C MET A 203 -2.12 9.11 -11.72
N ILE A 204 -0.90 9.28 -12.23
CA ILE A 204 -0.59 9.21 -13.66
C ILE A 204 0.37 8.07 -13.92
N ILE A 205 0.08 7.23 -14.91
CA ILE A 205 0.96 6.16 -15.38
C ILE A 205 1.29 6.43 -16.82
N ALA A 206 2.55 6.71 -17.11
CA ALA A 206 3.00 7.13 -18.42
C ALA A 206 4.20 6.31 -18.88
N PHE A 207 3.98 5.36 -19.80
CA PHE A 207 5.04 4.57 -20.41
C PHE A 207 5.11 4.88 -21.91
N GLU A 208 6.19 5.56 -22.33
CA GLU A 208 6.30 6.21 -23.64
C GLU A 208 5.04 7.04 -23.98
N PRO A 209 4.72 8.07 -23.16
CA PRO A 209 3.49 8.86 -23.29
C PRO A 209 3.32 9.55 -24.66
N CYS A 210 2.07 9.81 -25.02
CA CYS A 210 1.69 10.44 -26.28
C CYS A 210 1.38 11.94 -26.10
N PRO A 211 1.63 12.84 -27.06
CA PRO A 211 2.33 12.57 -28.31
C PRO A 211 3.81 12.33 -28.03
N ALA A 212 4.40 11.37 -28.73
CA ALA A 212 5.80 11.01 -28.54
C ALA A 212 6.77 12.14 -28.95
N THR A 213 6.31 13.31 -29.42
CA THR A 213 7.13 14.38 -29.98
C THR A 213 7.63 15.41 -28.97
N ASP A 214 6.97 15.55 -27.82
CA ASP A 214 7.28 16.56 -26.80
C ASP A 214 7.05 16.01 -25.39
N TRP A 215 8.03 15.28 -24.88
CA TRP A 215 7.93 14.68 -23.55
C TRP A 215 8.01 15.72 -22.41
N LEU A 216 8.66 16.87 -22.63
CA LEU A 216 8.76 17.93 -21.62
C LEU A 216 7.42 18.65 -21.47
N GLY A 217 6.81 19.07 -22.59
CA GLY A 217 5.45 19.63 -22.57
C GLY A 217 4.43 18.65 -22.00
N ARG A 218 4.62 17.34 -22.24
CA ARG A 218 3.78 16.31 -21.62
C ARG A 218 3.95 16.22 -20.09
N LEU A 219 5.17 16.40 -19.58
CA LEU A 219 5.39 16.52 -18.13
C LEU A 219 4.76 17.79 -17.54
N ASP A 220 4.73 18.90 -18.28
CA ASP A 220 4.04 20.13 -17.87
C ASP A 220 2.51 19.92 -17.78
N ASP A 221 1.94 19.20 -18.74
CA ASP A 221 0.53 18.79 -18.68
C ASP A 221 0.24 17.93 -17.45
N PHE A 222 1.10 16.96 -17.14
CA PHE A 222 0.96 16.12 -15.95
C PHE A 222 1.03 16.95 -14.66
N ALA A 223 1.97 17.89 -14.56
CA ALA A 223 2.12 18.75 -13.40
C ALA A 223 0.88 19.65 -13.17
N ARG A 224 0.22 20.05 -14.25
CA ARG A 224 -1.01 20.86 -14.19
C ARG A 224 -2.22 20.06 -13.69
N ILE A 225 -2.40 18.82 -14.16
CA ILE A 225 -3.63 18.03 -13.92
C ILE A 225 -3.57 17.17 -12.67
N ILE A 226 -2.36 16.81 -12.22
CA ILE A 226 -2.21 15.95 -11.04
C ILE A 226 -2.60 16.70 -9.77
N LYS A 227 -3.16 15.97 -8.80
CA LYS A 227 -3.42 16.51 -7.47
C LYS A 227 -2.14 16.82 -6.73
N CYS A 228 -2.20 17.77 -5.80
CA CYS A 228 -1.04 18.19 -5.00
C CYS A 228 -0.45 17.03 -4.16
N ASP A 229 -1.25 16.01 -3.82
CA ASP A 229 -0.82 14.78 -3.15
C ASP A 229 -0.68 13.57 -4.09
N GLY A 230 -0.77 13.79 -5.41
CA GLY A 230 -0.81 12.71 -6.40
C GLY A 230 0.55 12.07 -6.69
N ARG A 231 0.53 10.96 -7.43
CA ARG A 231 1.73 10.17 -7.78
C ARG A 231 1.86 9.91 -9.28
N LEU A 232 3.08 9.88 -9.78
CA LEU A 232 3.41 9.57 -11.16
C LEU A 232 4.26 8.30 -11.22
N VAL A 233 3.97 7.45 -12.20
CA VAL A 233 4.82 6.33 -12.61
C VAL A 233 5.20 6.56 -14.07
N LEU A 234 6.46 6.87 -14.30
CA LEU A 234 6.99 7.29 -15.58
C LEU A 234 7.93 6.24 -16.15
N GLY A 235 7.94 6.08 -17.47
CA GLY A 235 8.87 5.17 -18.14
C GLY A 235 9.15 5.51 -19.59
N TRP A 236 10.43 5.51 -19.96
CA TRP A 236 10.88 5.59 -21.35
C TRP A 236 11.92 4.54 -21.63
N LYS A 237 11.89 4.00 -22.86
CA LYS A 237 13.03 3.25 -23.37
C LYS A 237 14.18 4.22 -23.63
N ARG A 238 15.34 3.95 -23.05
CA ARG A 238 16.57 4.72 -23.22
C ARG A 238 16.93 4.77 -24.70
N GLY A 239 17.28 5.96 -25.18
CA GLY A 239 17.64 6.18 -26.57
C GLY A 239 18.03 7.62 -26.83
N THR A 240 18.56 7.89 -28.02
CA THR A 240 19.10 9.20 -28.42
C THR A 240 18.08 10.06 -29.17
N ALA A 241 16.83 9.62 -29.27
CA ALA A 241 15.81 10.39 -29.96
C ALA A 241 15.48 11.67 -29.15
N PRO A 242 15.37 12.85 -29.81
CA PRO A 242 15.25 14.15 -29.11
C PRO A 242 13.94 14.30 -28.31
N ASN A 243 12.99 13.40 -28.55
CA ASN A 243 11.63 13.44 -28.05
C ASN A 243 11.41 12.54 -26.82
N ARG A 244 12.50 12.08 -26.18
CA ARG A 244 12.51 11.29 -24.95
C ARG A 244 13.77 11.65 -24.13
N PRO A 245 13.80 11.39 -22.81
CA PRO A 245 15.03 11.56 -22.03
C PRO A 245 16.14 10.64 -22.53
N ALA A 246 17.34 11.18 -22.67
CA ALA A 246 18.51 10.44 -23.17
C ALA A 246 19.08 9.47 -22.13
N ASP A 247 19.04 9.87 -20.86
CA ASP A 247 19.56 9.15 -19.71
C ASP A 247 18.86 9.57 -18.40
N TRP A 248 19.35 9.04 -17.28
CA TRP A 248 18.85 9.37 -15.95
C TRP A 248 19.05 10.84 -15.57
N ALA A 249 20.14 11.48 -15.98
CA ALA A 249 20.42 12.87 -15.62
C ALA A 249 19.40 13.81 -16.28
N ALA A 250 19.12 13.62 -17.57
CA ALA A 250 18.10 14.37 -18.28
C ALA A 250 16.69 14.17 -17.67
N LEU A 251 16.37 12.94 -17.25
CA LEU A 251 15.09 12.65 -16.61
C LEU A 251 14.99 13.28 -15.21
N ASP A 252 16.03 13.15 -14.39
CA ASP A 252 16.09 13.73 -13.04
C ASP A 252 15.96 15.25 -13.07
N GLU A 253 16.64 15.92 -14.00
CA GLU A 253 16.54 17.38 -14.16
C GLU A 253 15.11 17.82 -14.50
N ALA A 254 14.49 17.17 -15.48
CA ALA A 254 13.14 17.51 -15.91
C ALA A 254 12.08 17.20 -14.83
N VAL A 255 12.21 16.07 -14.14
CA VAL A 255 11.28 15.66 -13.09
C VAL A 255 11.49 16.49 -11.83
N GLY A 256 12.73 16.74 -11.41
CA GLY A 256 13.06 17.50 -10.20
C GLY A 256 12.59 18.96 -10.24
N GLY A 257 12.40 19.54 -11.44
CA GLY A 257 11.78 20.85 -11.59
C GLY A 257 10.25 20.88 -11.39
N ARG A 258 9.59 19.72 -11.28
CA ARG A 258 8.12 19.58 -11.30
C ARG A 258 7.56 18.72 -10.17
N PHE A 259 8.31 17.70 -9.77
CA PHE A 259 7.88 16.61 -8.90
C PHE A 259 8.99 16.21 -7.93
N ILE A 260 8.62 15.45 -6.91
CA ILE A 260 9.53 14.86 -5.93
C ILE A 260 9.78 13.41 -6.37
N ALA A 261 10.99 13.09 -6.84
CA ALA A 261 11.36 11.71 -7.14
C ALA A 261 11.27 10.84 -5.88
N GLU A 262 10.69 9.64 -6.00
CA GLU A 262 10.54 8.68 -4.88
C GLU A 262 11.43 7.45 -5.07
N THR A 263 11.42 6.83 -6.25
CA THR A 263 12.08 5.53 -6.45
C THR A 263 12.37 5.29 -7.93
N ARG A 264 13.53 4.70 -8.23
CA ARG A 264 13.82 4.16 -9.58
C ARG A 264 13.50 2.68 -9.64
N TYR A 265 13.18 2.18 -10.81
CA TYR A 265 12.99 0.75 -11.03
C TYR A 265 13.97 0.23 -12.07
N ARG A 266 14.53 -0.95 -11.80
CA ARG A 266 15.35 -1.69 -12.76
C ARG A 266 14.57 -2.87 -13.28
N GLN A 267 14.40 -2.90 -14.60
CA GLN A 267 13.94 -4.09 -15.31
C GLN A 267 15.16 -4.82 -15.88
N ALA A 268 15.38 -6.06 -15.47
CA ALA A 268 16.57 -6.83 -15.82
C ALA A 268 16.30 -8.34 -15.89
N MET A 269 17.21 -9.06 -16.54
CA MET A 269 17.27 -10.52 -16.46
C MET A 269 17.84 -10.93 -15.09
N ALA A 270 17.31 -11.99 -14.49
CA ALA A 270 17.79 -12.49 -13.20
C ALA A 270 19.12 -13.26 -13.31
N GLY A 271 19.57 -13.56 -14.52
CA GLY A 271 20.82 -14.26 -14.83
C GLY A 271 21.29 -14.01 -16.26
N GLY A 272 22.22 -14.83 -16.74
CA GLY A 272 22.81 -14.69 -18.08
C GLY A 272 22.03 -15.32 -19.23
N ASP A 273 20.89 -15.97 -18.95
CA ASP A 273 20.05 -16.63 -19.96
C ASP A 273 19.06 -15.62 -20.58
N PRO A 274 19.17 -15.31 -21.89
CA PRO A 274 18.29 -14.33 -22.56
C PRO A 274 16.80 -14.68 -22.51
N GLY A 275 16.47 -15.97 -22.46
CA GLY A 275 15.10 -16.46 -22.37
C GLY A 275 14.66 -16.80 -20.95
N GLY A 276 15.53 -16.66 -19.95
CA GLY A 276 15.28 -17.01 -18.57
C GLY A 276 14.43 -16.00 -17.78
N PRO A 277 14.33 -16.17 -16.46
CA PRO A 277 13.56 -15.31 -15.56
C PRO A 277 13.97 -13.84 -15.65
N ARG A 278 12.97 -12.95 -15.54
CA ARG A 278 13.15 -11.49 -15.53
C ARG A 278 12.55 -10.91 -14.25
N MET A 279 13.10 -9.78 -13.81
CA MET A 279 12.69 -9.11 -12.59
C MET A 279 12.51 -7.61 -12.85
N LEU A 280 11.62 -7.02 -12.06
CA LEU A 280 11.41 -5.58 -11.99
C LEU A 280 11.39 -5.22 -10.50
N TYR A 281 12.39 -4.49 -10.04
CA TYR A 281 12.61 -4.22 -8.62
C TYR A 281 13.03 -2.76 -8.37
N PRO A 282 12.73 -2.21 -7.19
CA PRO A 282 13.09 -0.84 -6.84
C PRO A 282 14.61 -0.70 -6.63
N VAL A 283 15.13 0.48 -6.95
CA VAL A 283 16.52 0.91 -6.81
C VAL A 283 16.53 2.29 -6.14
N PRO A 284 17.41 2.53 -5.14
CA PRO A 284 17.51 3.83 -4.46
C PRO A 284 17.81 4.99 -5.42
N LEU A 285 17.33 6.20 -5.09
CA LEU A 285 17.59 7.42 -5.87
C LEU A 285 19.06 7.86 -5.89
N ALA A 286 19.92 7.26 -5.05
CA ALA A 286 21.37 7.48 -5.12
C ALA A 286 22.04 6.71 -6.27
N GLU A 287 21.35 5.72 -6.85
CA GLU A 287 21.91 4.82 -7.85
C GLU A 287 21.28 5.04 -9.23
N TYR A 288 22.11 4.98 -10.27
CA TYR A 288 21.67 4.95 -11.67
C TYR A 288 21.72 3.52 -12.20
N PRO A 289 20.57 2.81 -12.25
CA PRO A 289 20.57 1.45 -12.74
C PRO A 289 20.89 1.43 -14.24
N ASP A 290 21.82 0.55 -14.62
CA ASP A 290 22.05 0.22 -16.02
C ASP A 290 20.91 -0.67 -16.52
N SER A 291 20.01 -0.06 -17.29
CA SER A 291 18.80 -0.67 -17.85
C SER A 291 18.42 0.03 -19.15
N ASP A 292 17.79 -0.71 -20.05
CA ASP A 292 17.23 -0.20 -21.30
C ASP A 292 16.03 0.73 -21.07
N TRP A 293 15.47 0.75 -19.86
CA TRP A 293 14.33 1.58 -19.48
C TRP A 293 14.68 2.48 -18.31
N LEU A 294 14.30 3.75 -18.44
CA LEU A 294 14.31 4.74 -17.36
C LEU A 294 12.93 4.70 -16.70
N LEU A 295 12.79 3.97 -15.59
CA LEU A 295 11.52 3.81 -14.86
C LEU A 295 11.57 4.56 -13.52
N LEU A 296 10.72 5.57 -13.33
CA LEU A 296 10.74 6.45 -12.17
C LEU A 296 9.35 6.57 -11.54
N VAL A 297 9.30 6.52 -10.22
CA VAL A 297 8.13 6.93 -9.44
C VAL A 297 8.44 8.30 -8.84
N ALA A 298 7.47 9.21 -8.92
CA ALA A 298 7.56 10.54 -8.33
C ALA A 298 6.22 10.95 -7.70
N ALA A 299 6.25 11.84 -6.71
CA ALA A 299 5.08 12.49 -6.13
C ALA A 299 4.95 13.93 -6.65
N ALA A 300 3.72 14.43 -6.71
CA ALA A 300 3.49 15.86 -6.70
C ALA A 300 4.06 16.50 -5.42
N ASN A 301 4.37 17.79 -5.47
CA ASN A 301 4.80 18.52 -4.29
C ASN A 301 3.58 18.93 -3.45
N PRO A 302 3.34 18.31 -2.26
CA PRO A 302 2.13 18.58 -1.48
C PRO A 302 2.09 20.00 -0.90
N LEU A 303 3.24 20.70 -0.83
CA LEU A 303 3.30 22.09 -0.39
C LEU A 303 2.56 23.04 -1.35
N THR A 304 2.40 22.64 -2.62
CA THR A 304 1.61 23.43 -3.60
C THR A 304 0.10 23.41 -3.34
N GLY A 305 -0.35 22.57 -2.39
CA GLY A 305 -1.72 22.51 -1.90
C GLY A 305 -2.11 23.62 -0.92
N GLU A 306 -1.15 24.42 -0.45
CA GLU A 306 -1.45 25.55 0.44
C GLU A 306 -2.45 26.53 -0.22
N GLY A 307 -3.45 26.95 0.55
CA GLY A 307 -4.53 27.80 0.05
C GLY A 307 -5.57 27.09 -0.84
N ARG A 308 -5.40 25.78 -1.13
CA ARG A 308 -6.32 24.99 -1.97
C ARG A 308 -7.25 24.07 -1.19
N LYS A 309 -7.43 24.32 0.11
CA LYS A 309 -8.31 23.53 1.00
C LYS A 309 -9.74 23.37 0.46
N ALA A 310 -10.28 24.40 -0.21
CA ALA A 310 -11.62 24.38 -0.78
C ALA A 310 -11.79 23.30 -1.88
N ASP A 311 -10.73 23.05 -2.66
CA ASP A 311 -10.72 22.12 -3.79
C ASP A 311 -10.44 20.67 -3.37
N TYR A 312 -10.06 20.47 -2.10
CA TYR A 312 -9.70 19.15 -1.59
C TYR A 312 -10.92 18.23 -1.51
N ASP A 313 -10.77 17.02 -2.06
CA ASP A 313 -11.68 15.90 -1.88
C ASP A 313 -10.89 14.60 -1.76
N HIS A 314 -11.09 13.88 -0.66
CA HIS A 314 -10.33 12.66 -0.38
C HIS A 314 -10.86 11.51 -1.26
N PRO A 315 -10.02 10.84 -2.08
CA PRO A 315 -10.52 9.85 -3.05
C PRO A 315 -11.24 8.65 -2.42
N ALA A 316 -10.73 8.15 -1.28
CA ALA A 316 -11.40 7.08 -0.53
C ALA A 316 -12.64 7.55 0.25
N PHE A 317 -12.72 8.84 0.58
CA PHE A 317 -13.75 9.44 1.46
C PHE A 317 -14.32 10.71 0.81
N PRO A 318 -14.93 10.60 -0.38
CA PRO A 318 -15.36 11.78 -1.13
C PRO A 318 -16.55 12.44 -0.46
N LYS A 319 -16.61 13.77 -0.49
CA LYS A 319 -17.72 14.58 0.07
C LYS A 319 -19.09 14.14 -0.45
N ALA A 320 -19.15 13.70 -1.70
CA ALA A 320 -20.39 13.25 -2.35
C ALA A 320 -21.03 12.01 -1.71
N LYS A 321 -20.27 11.22 -0.93
CA LYS A 321 -20.76 10.01 -0.26
C LYS A 321 -21.27 10.23 1.17
N GLY A 322 -21.25 11.48 1.64
CA GLY A 322 -21.86 11.88 2.90
C GLY A 322 -20.87 12.56 3.84
N PRO A 323 -21.36 13.04 4.99
CA PRO A 323 -20.46 13.49 6.05
C PRO A 323 -19.69 12.28 6.58
N TRP A 324 -18.37 12.40 6.59
CA TRP A 324 -17.48 11.39 7.18
C TRP A 324 -17.23 11.70 8.66
N PRO A 325 -16.98 10.67 9.50
CA PRO A 325 -16.54 10.87 10.88
C PRO A 325 -15.26 11.72 10.96
N GLU A 326 -15.02 12.36 12.12
CA GLU A 326 -13.86 13.24 12.35
C GLU A 326 -12.51 12.58 11.98
N LEU A 327 -12.42 11.26 12.17
CA LEU A 327 -11.28 10.42 11.81
C LEU A 327 -10.86 10.57 10.32
N ALA A 328 -11.81 10.82 9.43
CA ALA A 328 -11.61 10.99 7.99
C ALA A 328 -11.87 12.43 7.50
N ALA A 329 -12.14 13.38 8.41
CA ALA A 329 -12.48 14.77 8.08
C ALA A 329 -11.26 15.67 7.78
N PHE A 330 -10.29 15.17 7.00
CA PHE A 330 -9.02 15.86 6.75
C PHE A 330 -9.19 17.25 6.13
N GLY A 331 -10.15 17.38 5.20
CA GLY A 331 -10.46 18.64 4.53
C GLY A 331 -11.02 19.71 5.46
N ALA A 332 -11.56 19.36 6.62
CA ALA A 332 -11.96 20.32 7.65
C ALA A 332 -10.80 20.62 8.61
N ALA A 333 -10.02 19.59 8.94
CA ALA A 333 -9.06 19.60 10.03
C ALA A 333 -7.66 20.18 9.71
N TYR A 334 -7.18 20.04 8.48
CA TYR A 334 -5.86 20.52 8.06
C TYR A 334 -5.96 21.89 7.37
N ASP A 335 -4.90 22.69 7.45
CA ASP A 335 -4.80 23.92 6.66
C ASP A 335 -4.46 23.55 5.20
N ASN A 336 -3.53 22.62 5.01
CA ASN A 336 -3.25 21.94 3.76
C ASN A 336 -3.59 20.43 3.84
N PRO A 337 -4.81 20.03 3.47
CA PRO A 337 -5.25 18.62 3.59
C PRO A 337 -4.53 17.65 2.62
N TYR A 338 -3.82 18.15 1.61
CA TYR A 338 -2.99 17.32 0.73
C TYR A 338 -1.78 16.71 1.44
N LEU A 339 -1.37 17.28 2.58
CA LEU A 339 -0.29 16.73 3.40
C LEU A 339 -0.62 15.37 4.01
N TYR A 340 -1.91 15.07 4.29
CA TYR A 340 -2.26 13.84 4.98
C TYR A 340 -1.77 12.59 4.23
N ARG A 341 -2.13 12.47 2.95
CA ARG A 341 -1.75 11.30 2.14
C ARG A 341 -0.29 11.32 1.75
N ALA A 342 0.29 12.50 1.48
CA ALA A 342 1.66 12.64 1.02
C ALA A 342 2.71 12.56 2.14
N MET A 343 2.36 12.87 3.39
CA MET A 343 3.30 12.97 4.52
C MET A 343 2.97 12.01 5.67
N VAL A 344 1.68 11.78 5.96
CA VAL A 344 1.25 11.08 7.19
C VAL A 344 0.90 9.61 6.94
N GLN A 345 0.04 9.34 5.97
CA GLN A 345 -0.57 8.03 5.79
C GLN A 345 0.45 6.97 5.35
N MET A 346 0.70 5.98 6.20
CA MET A 346 1.62 4.87 5.92
C MET A 346 1.16 4.09 4.68
N GLY A 347 2.11 3.78 3.78
CA GLY A 347 1.83 3.13 2.51
C GLY A 347 1.32 4.07 1.40
N GLU A 348 0.90 5.29 1.74
CA GLU A 348 0.49 6.31 0.77
C GLU A 348 1.51 7.44 0.65
N ARG A 349 2.15 7.83 1.76
CA ARG A 349 3.13 8.93 1.84
C ARG A 349 4.30 8.77 0.88
N ILE A 350 5.01 9.87 0.65
CA ILE A 350 6.26 9.92 -0.12
C ILE A 350 7.19 8.81 0.38
N GLY A 351 7.60 7.94 -0.55
CA GLY A 351 8.40 6.75 -0.24
C GLY A 351 9.88 7.04 -0.02
N ASP A 352 10.42 8.10 -0.63
CA ASP A 352 11.80 8.52 -0.34
C ASP A 352 11.86 9.17 1.04
N GLU A 353 12.62 8.53 1.92
CA GLU A 353 12.71 8.95 3.30
C GLU A 353 13.30 10.38 3.37
N ALA A 354 14.40 10.68 2.68
CA ALA A 354 15.04 11.99 2.80
C ALA A 354 14.11 13.13 2.36
N MET A 355 13.38 12.94 1.27
CA MET A 355 12.40 13.91 0.79
C MET A 355 11.20 14.05 1.74
N LEU A 356 10.71 12.95 2.33
CA LEU A 356 9.65 13.02 3.33
C LEU A 356 10.05 13.86 4.55
N ALA A 357 11.31 13.73 5.01
CA ALA A 357 11.83 14.55 6.10
C ALA A 357 11.90 16.03 5.71
N ARG A 358 12.40 16.35 4.50
CA ARG A 358 12.45 17.73 4.01
C ARG A 358 11.07 18.38 3.89
N VAL A 359 10.07 17.64 3.42
CA VAL A 359 8.68 18.14 3.38
C VAL A 359 8.19 18.44 4.79
N ALA A 360 8.43 17.56 5.76
CA ALA A 360 8.03 17.79 7.15
C ALA A 360 8.77 18.98 7.78
N GLU A 361 10.06 19.17 7.50
CA GLU A 361 10.83 20.35 7.93
C GLU A 361 10.19 21.65 7.41
N CYS A 362 9.91 21.74 6.10
CA CYS A 362 9.23 22.90 5.53
C CYS A 362 7.86 23.15 6.17
N VAL A 363 7.07 22.09 6.41
CA VAL A 363 5.76 22.25 7.08
C VAL A 363 5.93 22.77 8.49
N ILE A 364 6.93 22.32 9.27
CA ILE A 364 7.19 22.85 10.62
C ILE A 364 7.55 24.33 10.57
N GLU A 365 8.34 24.75 9.59
CA GLU A 365 8.78 26.13 9.45
C GLU A 365 7.64 27.07 9.06
N ASP A 366 6.82 26.66 8.08
CA ASP A 366 5.87 27.56 7.42
C ASP A 366 4.44 27.49 7.99
N SER A 367 4.05 26.38 8.66
CA SER A 367 2.69 26.22 9.17
C SER A 367 2.43 26.95 10.49
N ARG A 368 1.17 27.33 10.71
CA ARG A 368 0.72 27.97 11.95
C ARG A 368 1.03 27.07 13.16
N PRO A 369 1.49 27.63 14.30
CA PRO A 369 1.85 26.86 15.49
C PRO A 369 0.76 25.92 16.02
N ASP A 370 -0.51 26.30 15.86
CA ASP A 370 -1.70 25.61 16.34
C ASP A 370 -2.41 24.76 15.27
N SER A 371 -1.79 24.55 14.11
CA SER A 371 -2.37 23.78 13.00
C SER A 371 -2.11 22.27 13.13
N ALA A 372 -3.04 21.46 12.60
CA ALA A 372 -2.85 20.02 12.48
C ALA A 372 -1.67 19.65 11.58
N ASP A 373 -1.36 20.48 10.59
CA ASP A 373 -0.23 20.35 9.67
C ASP A 373 1.09 20.32 10.44
N ARG A 374 1.28 21.26 11.38
CA ARG A 374 2.48 21.33 12.22
C ARG A 374 2.61 20.10 13.11
N GLY A 375 1.54 19.72 13.80
CA GLY A 375 1.51 18.54 14.67
C GLY A 375 1.85 17.25 13.91
N ALA A 376 1.33 17.12 12.70
CA ALA A 376 1.62 16.00 11.80
C ALA A 376 3.10 15.95 11.40
N ALA A 377 3.67 17.08 11.01
CA ALA A 377 5.05 17.16 10.57
C ALA A 377 6.05 16.89 11.70
N ILE A 378 5.81 17.43 12.91
CA ILE A 378 6.60 17.12 14.11
C ILE A 378 6.55 15.61 14.39
N ALA A 379 5.38 15.00 14.29
CA ALA A 379 5.24 13.56 14.53
C ALA A 379 6.04 12.74 13.52
N VAL A 380 6.00 13.11 12.24
CA VAL A 380 6.76 12.44 11.17
C VAL A 380 8.27 12.52 11.43
N LEU A 381 8.80 13.70 11.74
CA LEU A 381 10.23 13.84 12.06
C LEU A 381 10.62 13.12 13.36
N GLY A 382 9.83 13.25 14.42
CA GLY A 382 10.13 12.63 15.70
C GLY A 382 10.10 11.10 15.65
N TYR A 383 9.14 10.49 14.93
CA TYR A 383 9.15 9.04 14.73
C TYR A 383 10.34 8.58 13.89
N ARG A 384 10.77 9.39 12.91
CA ARG A 384 11.98 9.07 12.14
C ARG A 384 13.24 9.12 13.01
N ILE A 385 13.38 10.10 13.89
CA ILE A 385 14.48 10.18 14.86
C ILE A 385 14.50 8.90 15.71
N LEU A 386 13.33 8.42 16.13
CA LEU A 386 13.18 7.19 16.91
C LEU A 386 13.56 5.93 16.11
N GLU A 387 13.05 5.79 14.88
CA GLU A 387 13.34 4.66 13.97
C GLU A 387 14.82 4.56 13.62
N MET A 388 15.45 5.71 13.36
CA MET A 388 16.87 5.81 13.02
C MET A 388 17.79 5.86 14.25
N ARG A 389 17.21 5.91 15.46
CA ARG A 389 17.93 6.04 16.74
C ARG A 389 18.92 7.21 16.76
N GLN A 390 18.51 8.36 16.22
CA GLN A 390 19.35 9.56 16.15
C GLN A 390 19.27 10.37 17.44
N GLU A 391 19.86 9.84 18.52
CA GLU A 391 19.89 10.46 19.86
C GLU A 391 20.29 11.95 19.83
N GLY A 392 21.27 12.32 18.99
CA GLY A 392 21.74 13.71 18.87
C GLY A 392 20.72 14.71 18.33
N LEU A 393 19.62 14.26 17.71
CA LEU A 393 18.54 15.13 17.21
C LEU A 393 17.39 15.30 18.20
N VAL A 394 17.35 14.52 19.29
CA VAL A 394 16.30 14.62 20.31
C VAL A 394 16.22 16.02 20.93
N PRO A 395 17.33 16.67 21.32
CA PRO A 395 17.27 18.03 21.88
C PRO A 395 16.67 19.08 20.94
N ALA A 396 16.72 18.85 19.61
CA ALA A 396 16.18 19.79 18.62
C ALA A 396 14.67 19.64 18.43
N ILE A 397 14.13 18.40 18.46
CA ILE A 397 12.70 18.14 18.26
C ILE A 397 11.87 18.34 19.55
N MET A 398 12.47 18.11 20.72
CA MET A 398 11.75 18.14 22.00
C MET A 398 11.08 19.48 22.32
N PRO A 399 11.71 20.65 22.09
CA PRO A 399 11.03 21.94 22.28
C PRO A 399 9.79 22.09 21.40
N LEU A 400 9.86 21.65 20.13
CA LEU A 400 8.71 21.71 19.21
C LEU A 400 7.56 20.83 19.69
N ILE A 401 7.86 19.65 20.25
CA ILE A 401 6.86 18.77 20.84
C ILE A 401 6.24 19.41 22.09
N ALA A 402 7.06 19.94 22.99
CA ALA A 402 6.59 20.58 24.22
C ALA A 402 5.66 21.76 23.90
N ASP A 403 6.10 22.68 23.03
CA ASP A 403 5.32 23.85 22.61
C ASP A 403 3.96 23.46 22.03
N TYR A 404 3.90 22.38 21.23
CA TYR A 404 2.65 21.91 20.62
C TYR A 404 1.75 21.19 21.63
N VAL A 405 2.33 20.37 22.52
CA VAL A 405 1.61 19.67 23.59
C VAL A 405 1.04 20.65 24.62
N ASP A 406 1.68 21.79 24.83
CA ASP A 406 1.30 22.82 25.80
C ASP A 406 0.32 23.88 25.26
N LEU A 407 -0.12 23.76 24.00
CA LEU A 407 -1.12 24.67 23.42
C LEU A 407 -2.35 24.79 24.36
N PRO A 408 -3.00 25.96 24.47
CA PRO A 408 -4.22 26.08 25.25
C PRO A 408 -5.33 25.17 24.69
N VAL A 409 -5.96 24.36 25.54
CA VAL A 409 -7.13 23.54 25.15
C VAL A 409 -8.38 24.36 25.36
N ASP A 410 -9.15 24.56 24.30
CA ASP A 410 -10.51 25.11 24.36
C ASP A 410 -11.46 24.27 23.49
N ASP A 411 -12.76 24.56 23.52
CA ASP A 411 -13.77 23.82 22.76
C ASP A 411 -13.68 24.05 21.23
N ALA A 412 -13.00 25.11 20.79
CA ALA A 412 -12.84 25.46 19.37
C ALA A 412 -11.68 24.72 18.70
N MET A 413 -10.79 24.10 19.48
CA MET A 413 -9.66 23.32 18.97
C MET A 413 -10.10 22.17 18.07
N ALA A 414 -9.59 22.17 16.83
CA ALA A 414 -9.84 21.13 15.85
C ALA A 414 -9.45 19.73 16.36
N ALA A 415 -10.27 18.73 16.06
CA ALA A 415 -10.11 17.37 16.60
C ALA A 415 -8.74 16.74 16.25
N HIS A 416 -8.20 17.02 15.05
CA HIS A 416 -6.86 16.53 14.67
C HIS A 416 -5.72 17.23 15.40
N VAL A 417 -5.89 18.46 15.88
CA VAL A 417 -4.90 19.12 16.75
C VAL A 417 -4.82 18.34 18.06
N ARG A 418 -5.97 17.99 18.66
CA ARG A 418 -6.03 17.13 19.86
C ARG A 418 -5.35 15.78 19.60
N ARG A 419 -5.65 15.14 18.46
CA ARG A 419 -5.02 13.87 18.05
C ARG A 419 -3.49 13.95 18.06
N TRP A 420 -2.94 15.01 17.48
CA TRP A 420 -1.50 15.18 17.40
C TRP A 420 -0.87 15.45 18.76
N ARG A 421 -1.50 16.24 19.63
CA ARG A 421 -1.00 16.45 21.00
C ARG A 421 -0.82 15.15 21.77
N ILE A 422 -1.82 14.27 21.73
CA ILE A 422 -1.76 12.96 22.40
C ILE A 422 -0.64 12.11 21.80
N SER A 423 -0.55 12.07 20.47
CA SER A 423 0.49 11.30 19.76
C SER A 423 1.90 11.82 20.06
N LEU A 424 2.06 13.15 20.15
CA LEU A 424 3.33 13.82 20.42
C LEU A 424 3.75 13.68 21.88
N ALA A 425 2.83 13.73 22.85
CA ALA A 425 3.14 13.43 24.25
C ALA A 425 3.67 12.00 24.40
N PHE A 426 3.03 11.03 23.75
CA PHE A 426 3.54 9.65 23.73
C PHE A 426 4.92 9.55 23.06
N LEU A 427 5.10 10.21 21.91
CA LEU A 427 6.38 10.23 21.19
C LEU A 427 7.50 10.88 22.02
N ALA A 428 7.22 11.95 22.75
CA ALA A 428 8.15 12.57 23.70
C ALA A 428 8.61 11.56 24.76
N GLY A 429 7.70 10.73 25.28
CA GLY A 429 8.06 9.63 26.17
C GLY A 429 9.06 8.66 25.54
N ARG A 430 8.80 8.23 24.29
CA ARG A 430 9.70 7.36 23.54
C ARG A 430 11.07 7.98 23.26
N LEU A 431 11.12 9.28 22.95
CA LEU A 431 12.36 10.00 22.65
C LEU A 431 13.20 10.23 23.91
N ASN A 432 12.57 10.56 25.04
CA ASN A 432 13.28 10.66 26.33
C ASN A 432 13.84 9.30 26.76
N GLU A 433 13.12 8.20 26.54
CA GLU A 433 13.67 6.86 26.76
C GLU A 433 14.88 6.56 25.87
N LEU A 434 14.87 7.02 24.61
CA LEU A 434 15.99 6.83 23.68
C LEU A 434 17.29 7.48 24.20
N ILE A 435 17.20 8.64 24.84
CA ILE A 435 18.36 9.35 25.42
C ILE A 435 18.59 9.04 26.91
N GLY A 436 17.81 8.13 27.51
CA GLY A 436 17.97 7.71 28.91
C GLY A 436 17.34 8.63 29.97
N GLU A 437 16.57 9.64 29.56
CA GLU A 437 15.90 10.60 30.45
C GLU A 437 14.59 10.02 31.03
N ARG A 438 14.71 9.06 31.95
CA ARG A 438 13.57 8.27 32.47
C ARG A 438 12.49 9.12 33.16
N ALA A 439 12.88 10.13 33.93
CA ALA A 439 11.94 10.98 34.64
C ALA A 439 11.07 11.81 33.68
N LEU A 440 11.68 12.35 32.61
CA LEU A 440 10.95 13.05 31.55
C LEU A 440 10.09 12.09 30.75
N ALA A 441 10.58 10.88 30.47
CA ALA A 441 9.79 9.86 29.79
C ALA A 441 8.52 9.51 30.58
N HIS A 442 8.65 9.28 31.89
CA HIS A 442 7.53 9.04 32.80
C HIS A 442 6.51 10.18 32.74
N HIS A 443 6.97 11.43 32.84
CA HIS A 443 6.09 12.60 32.78
C HIS A 443 5.31 12.67 31.45
N CYS A 444 5.99 12.48 30.31
CA CYS A 444 5.36 12.50 29.00
C CYS A 444 4.36 11.34 28.80
N TYR A 445 4.65 10.15 29.31
CA TYR A 445 3.70 9.04 29.28
C TYR A 445 2.46 9.34 30.12
N ARG A 446 2.63 9.90 31.31
CA ARG A 446 1.51 10.30 32.16
C ARG A 446 0.57 11.28 31.45
N ILE A 447 1.12 12.29 30.77
CA ILE A 447 0.34 13.22 29.93
C ILE A 447 -0.47 12.47 28.86
N ALA A 448 0.15 11.52 28.15
CA ALA A 448 -0.53 10.78 27.09
C ALA A 448 -1.57 9.77 27.62
N ALA A 449 -1.32 9.15 28.77
CA ALA A 449 -2.23 8.21 29.44
C ALA A 449 -3.51 8.91 29.91
N GLU A 450 -3.38 10.11 30.48
CA GLU A 450 -4.50 10.90 31.04
C GLU A 450 -5.26 11.73 30.00
N ALA A 451 -4.78 11.77 28.76
CA ALA A 451 -5.37 12.62 27.74
C ALA A 451 -6.78 12.18 27.30
N ASP A 452 -7.62 13.16 26.96
CA ASP A 452 -8.97 12.93 26.44
C ASP A 452 -8.95 12.49 24.96
N TRP A 453 -8.69 11.20 24.75
CA TRP A 453 -8.76 10.58 23.43
C TRP A 453 -10.18 10.55 22.85
N ALA A 454 -11.22 10.60 23.70
CA ALA A 454 -12.62 10.53 23.28
C ALA A 454 -13.08 11.81 22.57
N ALA A 455 -12.41 12.94 22.81
CA ALA A 455 -12.61 14.18 22.06
C ALA A 455 -12.14 14.11 20.59
N PHE A 456 -11.48 13.02 20.17
CA PHE A 456 -11.14 12.76 18.77
C PHE A 456 -11.78 11.48 18.26
N SER A 457 -11.38 10.32 18.80
CA SER A 457 -11.90 9.00 18.39
C SER A 457 -11.41 7.91 19.36
N PRO A 458 -12.22 6.87 19.64
CA PRO A 458 -11.80 5.74 20.47
C PRO A 458 -10.54 5.02 19.96
N LEU A 459 -10.25 5.09 18.65
CA LEU A 459 -9.06 4.45 18.07
C LEU A 459 -7.74 5.11 18.54
N LEU A 460 -7.77 6.38 18.95
CA LEU A 460 -6.59 7.07 19.46
C LEU A 460 -6.17 6.60 20.86
N ALA A 461 -7.05 5.90 21.57
CA ALA A 461 -6.74 5.31 22.87
C ALA A 461 -5.55 4.34 22.83
N THR A 462 -5.17 3.84 21.65
CA THR A 462 -3.89 3.13 21.45
C THR A 462 -2.71 3.88 22.07
N LYS A 463 -2.66 5.23 21.97
CA LYS A 463 -1.60 6.05 22.55
C LYS A 463 -1.67 6.10 24.07
N SER A 464 -2.86 6.24 24.65
CA SER A 464 -3.05 6.28 26.10
C SER A 464 -2.74 4.92 26.74
N ILE A 465 -3.24 3.82 26.16
CA ILE A 465 -2.95 2.46 26.64
C ILE A 465 -1.45 2.15 26.51
N ALA A 466 -0.83 2.53 25.38
CA ALA A 466 0.62 2.39 25.21
C ALA A 466 1.36 3.16 26.31
N ALA A 467 0.99 4.41 26.55
CA ALA A 467 1.63 5.25 27.54
C ALA A 467 1.58 4.62 28.93
N SER A 468 0.41 4.16 29.38
CA SER A 468 0.28 3.44 30.66
C SER A 468 1.15 2.17 30.69
N PHE A 469 1.21 1.40 29.61
CA PHE A 469 2.06 0.20 29.55
C PHE A 469 3.56 0.54 29.62
N TYR A 470 4.00 1.57 28.90
CA TYR A 470 5.40 1.99 28.87
C TYR A 470 5.83 2.63 30.20
N GLU A 471 4.96 3.40 30.83
CA GLU A 471 5.16 3.94 32.18
C GLU A 471 5.27 2.81 33.21
N ALA A 472 4.38 1.80 33.16
CA ALA A 472 4.45 0.64 34.03
C ALA A 472 5.81 -0.07 33.95
N ARG A 473 6.37 -0.17 32.74
CA ARG A 473 7.69 -0.76 32.52
C ARG A 473 8.81 0.05 33.19
N LEU A 474 8.73 1.38 33.18
CA LEU A 474 9.67 2.25 33.89
C LEU A 474 9.55 2.04 35.41
N CYS A 475 8.33 2.05 35.95
CA CYS A 475 8.08 1.79 37.37
C CYS A 475 8.63 0.42 37.81
N LEU A 476 8.42 -0.63 37.00
CA LEU A 476 9.01 -1.96 37.28
C LEU A 476 10.54 -1.93 37.30
N ALA A 477 11.17 -1.21 36.35
CA ALA A 477 12.63 -1.08 36.29
C ALA A 477 13.19 -0.31 37.50
N GLU A 478 12.39 0.55 38.13
CA GLU A 478 12.73 1.31 39.33
C GLU A 478 12.36 0.57 40.63
N GLY A 479 11.71 -0.60 40.52
CA GLY A 479 11.26 -1.39 41.67
C GLY A 479 9.92 -0.93 42.25
N ASP A 480 9.27 0.07 41.66
CA ASP A 480 7.93 0.53 42.04
C ASP A 480 6.85 -0.37 41.40
N THR A 481 6.68 -1.54 42.02
CA THR A 481 5.70 -2.53 41.55
C THR A 481 4.26 -2.07 41.76
N GLN A 482 4.00 -1.19 42.72
CA GLN A 482 2.65 -0.69 42.99
C GLN A 482 2.18 0.24 41.88
N SER A 483 3.00 1.25 41.52
CA SER A 483 2.68 2.17 40.43
C SER A 483 2.62 1.44 39.08
N ALA A 484 3.50 0.45 38.86
CA ALA A 484 3.44 -0.38 37.67
C ALA A 484 2.09 -1.10 37.52
N LEU A 485 1.61 -1.72 38.60
CA LEU A 485 0.33 -2.43 38.58
C LEU A 485 -0.85 -1.46 38.35
N ALA A 486 -0.81 -0.28 38.96
CA ALA A 486 -1.81 0.77 38.72
C ALA A 486 -1.87 1.21 37.26
N CYS A 487 -0.71 1.39 36.61
CA CYS A 487 -0.63 1.72 35.20
C CYS A 487 -1.18 0.60 34.31
N PHE A 488 -0.92 -0.67 34.61
CA PHE A 488 -1.54 -1.77 33.86
C PHE A 488 -3.07 -1.80 34.03
N HIS A 489 -3.58 -1.51 35.23
CA HIS A 489 -5.03 -1.37 35.43
C HIS A 489 -5.61 -0.22 34.62
N GLU A 490 -4.97 0.94 34.60
CA GLU A 490 -5.39 2.10 33.81
C GLU A 490 -5.46 1.80 32.31
N GLY A 491 -4.45 1.09 31.77
CA GLY A 491 -4.44 0.65 30.37
C GLY A 491 -5.57 -0.33 30.04
N LEU A 492 -5.84 -1.29 30.93
CA LEU A 492 -6.96 -2.23 30.78
C LEU A 492 -8.31 -1.50 30.84
N ASP A 493 -8.51 -0.63 31.83
CA ASP A 493 -9.74 0.14 32.01
C ASP A 493 -10.01 1.04 30.80
N THR A 494 -8.97 1.65 30.24
CA THR A 494 -9.08 2.44 29.00
C THR A 494 -9.55 1.59 27.83
N ALA A 495 -8.98 0.40 27.62
CA ALA A 495 -9.41 -0.51 26.56
C ALA A 495 -10.88 -0.97 26.74
N LEU A 496 -11.30 -1.25 27.97
CA LEU A 496 -12.69 -1.60 28.29
C LEU A 496 -13.64 -0.43 28.03
N LYS A 497 -13.26 0.80 28.39
CA LYS A 497 -14.04 2.01 28.08
C LYS A 497 -14.23 2.19 26.58
N VAL A 498 -13.16 2.03 25.79
CA VAL A 498 -13.22 2.11 24.32
C VAL A 498 -14.17 1.06 23.76
N THR A 499 -14.06 -0.19 24.22
CA THR A 499 -14.92 -1.30 23.75
C THR A 499 -16.41 -1.04 24.04
N ALA A 500 -16.71 -0.25 25.08
CA ALA A 500 -18.07 0.14 25.44
C ALA A 500 -18.58 1.39 24.68
N CYS A 501 -17.75 2.05 23.86
CA CYS A 501 -18.15 3.25 23.12
C CYS A 501 -19.18 2.93 22.00
N PRO A 502 -20.06 3.89 21.67
CA PRO A 502 -20.97 3.75 20.52
C PRO A 502 -20.21 3.91 19.19
N HIS A 503 -19.82 2.79 18.59
CA HIS A 503 -18.95 2.77 17.40
C HIS A 503 -19.63 3.17 16.08
N GLU A 504 -20.97 3.18 16.00
CA GLU A 504 -21.70 3.48 14.76
C GLU A 504 -21.39 4.89 14.22
N LYS A 505 -21.20 5.88 15.10
CA LYS A 505 -20.88 7.26 14.70
C LYS A 505 -19.44 7.44 14.24
N GLU A 506 -18.54 6.59 14.71
CA GLU A 506 -17.10 6.65 14.44
C GLU A 506 -16.71 5.84 13.20
N MET A 507 -17.37 4.70 12.99
CA MET A 507 -17.15 3.81 11.85
C MET A 507 -17.84 4.32 10.58
N GLY A 508 -18.91 5.10 10.72
CA GLY A 508 -19.82 5.43 9.62
C GLY A 508 -20.91 4.37 9.43
N SER A 509 -21.72 4.56 8.38
CA SER A 509 -22.84 3.67 8.03
C SER A 509 -22.38 2.22 7.80
N THR A 510 -23.21 1.24 8.17
CA THR A 510 -22.95 -0.18 7.83
C THR A 510 -22.96 -0.44 6.33
N GLU A 511 -23.56 0.44 5.51
CA GLU A 511 -23.51 0.37 4.05
C GLU A 511 -22.20 0.93 3.48
N GLN A 512 -21.53 1.82 4.22
CA GLN A 512 -20.27 2.46 3.81
C GLN A 512 -19.35 2.64 5.02
N PRO A 513 -18.89 1.55 5.66
CA PRO A 513 -18.05 1.66 6.85
C PRO A 513 -16.65 2.14 6.45
N LEU A 514 -15.98 2.84 7.36
CA LEU A 514 -14.54 3.08 7.26
C LEU A 514 -13.81 1.72 7.34
N PRO A 515 -13.16 1.27 6.24
CA PRO A 515 -12.70 -0.11 6.12
C PRO A 515 -11.58 -0.48 7.11
N PHE A 516 -10.89 0.51 7.65
CA PHE A 516 -9.81 0.34 8.63
C PHE A 516 -10.29 0.35 10.08
N TYR A 517 -11.53 0.79 10.35
CA TYR A 517 -12.01 1.07 11.70
C TYR A 517 -11.95 -0.15 12.63
N LEU A 518 -12.50 -1.29 12.20
CA LEU A 518 -12.50 -2.51 13.02
C LEU A 518 -11.11 -3.12 13.17
N THR A 519 -10.23 -2.93 12.18
CA THR A 519 -8.83 -3.37 12.27
C THR A 519 -8.08 -2.56 13.32
N GLU A 520 -8.26 -1.24 13.35
CA GLU A 520 -7.66 -0.38 14.37
C GLU A 520 -8.30 -0.59 15.76
N LEU A 521 -9.61 -0.86 15.84
CA LEU A 521 -10.26 -1.22 17.10
C LEU A 521 -9.72 -2.54 17.66
N ALA A 522 -9.43 -3.51 16.80
CA ALA A 522 -8.77 -4.75 17.22
C ALA A 522 -7.37 -4.51 17.80
N GLU A 523 -6.63 -3.52 17.29
CA GLU A 523 -5.34 -3.12 17.87
C GLU A 523 -5.50 -2.53 19.28
N VAL A 524 -6.51 -1.68 19.51
CA VAL A 524 -6.85 -1.19 20.86
C VAL A 524 -7.09 -2.35 21.84
N ILE A 525 -7.89 -3.33 21.43
CA ILE A 525 -8.20 -4.51 22.25
C ILE A 525 -6.94 -5.36 22.50
N ASP A 526 -6.09 -5.56 21.50
CA ASP A 526 -4.83 -6.31 21.64
C ASP A 526 -3.86 -5.61 22.62
N MET A 527 -3.82 -4.28 22.63
CA MET A 527 -3.04 -3.49 23.60
C MET A 527 -3.61 -3.59 25.02
N GLY A 528 -4.93 -3.53 25.18
CA GLY A 528 -5.59 -3.78 26.46
C GLY A 528 -5.31 -5.21 26.99
N SER A 529 -5.24 -6.18 26.09
CA SER A 529 -4.94 -7.57 26.45
C SER A 529 -3.52 -7.76 27.01
N GLN A 530 -2.53 -6.97 26.55
CA GLN A 530 -1.19 -6.97 27.13
C GLN A 530 -1.22 -6.51 28.60
N CYS A 531 -1.99 -5.44 28.88
CA CYS A 531 -2.18 -4.96 30.25
C CYS A 531 -2.89 -5.99 31.13
N ALA A 532 -3.94 -6.65 30.61
CA ALA A 532 -4.62 -7.74 31.33
C ALA A 532 -3.69 -8.92 31.65
N ASN A 533 -2.84 -9.32 30.70
CA ASN A 533 -1.86 -10.38 30.93
C ASN A 533 -0.79 -9.97 31.94
N ALA A 534 -0.36 -8.71 31.91
CA ALA A 534 0.57 -8.18 32.92
C ALA A 534 -0.03 -8.26 34.32
N ILE A 535 -1.31 -7.92 34.50
CA ILE A 535 -2.02 -8.05 35.78
C ILE A 535 -2.12 -9.52 36.20
N ALA A 536 -2.62 -10.40 35.32
CA ALA A 536 -2.84 -11.81 35.65
C ALA A 536 -1.54 -12.55 36.03
N HIS A 537 -0.44 -12.19 35.38
CA HIS A 537 0.87 -12.80 35.57
C HIS A 537 1.80 -11.98 36.46
N PHE A 538 1.32 -10.93 37.13
CA PHE A 538 2.17 -10.02 37.91
C PHE A 538 2.96 -10.73 39.02
N HIS A 539 2.40 -11.81 39.58
CA HIS A 539 3.08 -12.68 40.55
C HIS A 539 4.39 -13.29 40.01
N LEU A 540 4.55 -13.38 38.68
CA LEU A 540 5.77 -13.84 38.03
C LEU A 540 6.88 -12.78 38.07
N TRP A 541 6.58 -11.50 38.18
CA TRP A 541 7.60 -10.44 38.19
C TRP A 541 8.65 -10.67 39.29
N THR A 542 8.22 -10.99 40.51
CA THR A 542 9.13 -11.25 41.63
C THR A 542 9.89 -12.57 41.50
N ARG A 543 9.27 -13.59 40.86
CA ARG A 543 9.81 -14.95 40.78
C ARG A 543 10.73 -15.16 39.59
N ASP A 544 10.32 -14.66 38.42
CA ASP A 544 10.97 -14.82 37.13
C ASP A 544 10.51 -13.68 36.18
N PRO A 545 11.18 -12.51 36.22
CA PRO A 545 10.91 -11.38 35.33
C PRO A 545 10.93 -11.75 33.84
N GLY A 546 11.78 -12.72 33.44
CA GLY A 546 11.89 -13.17 32.06
C GLY A 546 10.68 -14.00 31.62
N LEU A 547 10.10 -14.81 32.52
CA LEU A 547 8.84 -15.48 32.26
C LEU A 547 7.66 -14.50 32.25
N PHE A 548 7.64 -13.51 33.13
CA PHE A 548 6.63 -12.44 33.12
C PHE A 548 6.52 -11.80 31.73
N TRP A 549 7.63 -11.29 31.17
CA TRP A 549 7.59 -10.63 29.86
C TRP A 549 7.18 -11.57 28.71
N ARG A 550 7.54 -12.86 28.79
CA ARG A 550 7.07 -13.87 27.82
C ARG A 550 5.56 -14.12 27.86
N GLN A 551 4.90 -13.88 29.00
CA GLN A 551 3.43 -13.98 29.11
C GLN A 551 2.73 -12.67 28.73
N VAL A 552 3.42 -11.53 28.84
CA VAL A 552 2.88 -10.21 28.51
C VAL A 552 3.00 -9.89 27.01
N ASP A 553 4.10 -10.29 26.38
CA ASP A 553 4.37 -10.04 24.96
C ASP A 553 3.61 -11.01 24.04
N ILE A 554 2.30 -10.81 23.95
CA ILE A 554 1.38 -11.66 23.19
C ILE A 554 0.82 -10.99 21.93
N ARG A 555 1.39 -9.86 21.48
CA ARG A 555 0.81 -9.05 20.39
C ARG A 555 0.41 -9.88 19.18
N ARG A 556 -0.90 -9.91 18.89
CA ARG A 556 -1.47 -10.68 17.77
C ARG A 556 -1.79 -9.79 16.56
N PHE A 557 -1.99 -8.50 16.79
CA PHE A 557 -2.31 -7.51 15.76
C PHE A 557 -1.27 -6.38 15.78
N GLY A 558 -0.84 -5.94 14.60
CA GLY A 558 0.32 -5.07 14.39
C GLY A 558 1.36 -5.74 13.50
N LEU A 559 1.48 -5.25 12.26
CA LEU A 559 2.47 -5.67 11.27
C LEU A 559 3.89 -5.21 11.62
N ALA A 560 4.39 -5.55 12.81
CA ALA A 560 5.81 -5.68 13.17
C ALA A 560 5.88 -5.95 14.67
N SER A 561 5.94 -7.22 15.04
CA SER A 561 6.44 -7.60 16.36
C SER A 561 7.92 -7.26 16.44
N TRP A 562 8.42 -7.15 17.67
CA TRP A 562 9.83 -7.15 18.04
C TRP A 562 10.68 -8.16 17.23
N ALA A 563 10.10 -9.24 16.69
CA ALA A 563 10.77 -10.17 15.77
C ALA A 563 11.26 -9.54 14.46
N ARG A 564 10.56 -8.56 13.87
CA ARG A 564 11.05 -7.81 12.70
C ARG A 564 12.16 -6.84 13.07
N ASP A 565 12.11 -6.28 14.26
CA ASP A 565 13.18 -5.41 14.77
C ASP A 565 14.41 -6.24 15.14
N LEU A 566 14.24 -7.44 15.69
CA LEU A 566 15.30 -8.41 15.93
C LEU A 566 15.86 -9.00 14.63
N GLU A 567 15.04 -9.22 13.60
CA GLU A 567 15.52 -9.62 12.26
C GLU A 567 16.30 -8.51 11.58
N ARG A 568 15.85 -7.25 11.72
CA ARG A 568 16.60 -6.08 11.24
C ARG A 568 17.92 -5.91 12.00
N GLU A 569 17.91 -6.08 13.32
CA GLU A 569 19.12 -6.05 14.16
C GLU A 569 20.08 -7.20 13.81
N ASN A 570 19.58 -8.41 13.66
CA ASN A 570 20.37 -9.57 13.26
C ASN A 570 20.92 -9.44 11.83
N LYS A 571 20.20 -8.78 10.91
CA LYS A 571 20.73 -8.46 9.58
C LYS A 571 21.83 -7.40 9.65
N ARG A 572 21.69 -6.38 10.50
CA ARG A 572 22.72 -5.34 10.73
C ARG A 572 23.98 -5.89 11.40
N LEU A 573 23.86 -6.83 12.33
CA LEU A 573 25.01 -7.47 12.99
C LEU A 573 25.70 -8.55 12.14
N ARG A 574 25.10 -8.95 11.01
CA ARG A 574 25.64 -9.94 10.07
C ARG A 574 26.21 -9.34 8.79
N GLY A 575 26.03 -8.04 8.55
CA GLY A 575 26.80 -7.25 7.59
C GLY A 575 27.95 -6.57 8.31
#